data_AF-A0A640V5U9-F1
#
_entry.id   AF-A0A640V5U9-F1
#
_cell.length_a   1.000
_cell.length_b   1.000
_cell.length_c   1.000
_cell.angle_alpha   90.00
_cell.angle_beta   90.00
_cell.angle_gamma   90.00
#
_symmetry.space_group_name_H-M   'P 1'
#
loop_
_entity.id
_entity.type
_entity.pdbx_description
1 polymer ?
#
loop_
_entity_poly.entity_id
_entity_poly.type
_entity_poly.pdbx_seq_one_letter_code
_entity_poly.pdbx_strand_id
1 'polypeptide(L)'
;MVTFTQLLELDVNGLETFADRWGRVHKQIKEAREGFHDDVVRKLHADHWRGEGGRKAQEYCDRIQTGIDALDAEVKSLRRFLDEEADGTKGRGGVKGFEGLQNEARSLQQEAFSHGMTINDDGSVQYSVMYDPGSPDAQEILDESKRTANSLEGRAKQVLSTATENDEWIALSLKVIFGTVQNFETEDRKYDVFEPTVKDRMVRNQLNNVGALANARGWKTTAGLVQHYLDGSGKPVEVEPQQMLNDMPQFQRDLDKTMANDVGKRPDGPFTTEWQSTAPNPKDGDKSMDWYYGLNHFQYRTVGEKHGDQVTYHVEVQKRYDWGVPSEHRRTQTAFGGPFKMELEQADLARLNSTGLARDFDVKGSSGQMRTTV
;
A
#
# COMPACT_ATOMS: atom_id res chain seq x y z
N MET A 1 -3.61 24.77 1.15
CA MET A 1 -2.26 25.35 1.05
C MET A 1 -1.95 25.97 2.40
N VAL A 2 -0.88 25.50 3.02
CA VAL A 2 -0.42 25.94 4.34
C VAL A 2 0.27 27.30 4.20
N THR A 3 -0.04 28.25 5.08
CA THR A 3 0.63 29.57 5.11
C THR A 3 1.87 29.57 6.01
N PHE A 4 2.73 30.57 5.83
CA PHE A 4 3.94 30.73 6.64
C PHE A 4 3.63 30.90 8.13
N THR A 5 2.63 31.72 8.47
CA THR A 5 2.18 31.86 9.86
C THR A 5 1.60 30.55 10.41
N GLN A 6 0.77 29.84 9.63
CA GLN A 6 0.20 28.55 10.05
C GLN A 6 1.28 27.51 10.37
N LEU A 7 2.35 27.44 9.58
CA LEU A 7 3.45 26.51 9.82
C LEU A 7 4.22 26.86 11.11
N LEU A 8 4.42 28.15 11.41
CA LEU A 8 5.09 28.61 12.63
C LEU A 8 4.28 28.37 13.90
N GLU A 9 2.95 28.40 13.77
CA GLU A 9 1.99 28.20 14.86
C GLU A 9 1.55 26.74 15.04
N LEU A 10 1.94 25.86 14.11
CA LEU A 10 1.57 24.44 14.16
C LEU A 10 2.01 23.79 15.49
N ASP A 11 1.05 23.17 16.18
CA ASP A 11 1.28 22.44 17.43
C ASP A 11 1.81 21.03 17.15
N VAL A 12 3.10 20.95 16.80
CA VAL A 12 3.79 19.67 16.53
C VAL A 12 3.78 18.78 17.79
N ASN A 13 3.97 19.36 18.97
CA ASN A 13 3.89 18.65 20.26
C ASN A 13 2.51 18.00 20.48
N GLY A 14 1.44 18.64 19.99
CA GLY A 14 0.09 18.08 20.01
C GLY A 14 -0.03 16.79 19.20
N LEU A 15 0.63 16.71 18.04
CA LEU A 15 0.67 15.52 17.19
C LEU A 15 1.45 14.38 17.86
N GLU A 16 2.62 14.68 18.43
CA GLU A 16 3.41 13.70 19.20
C GLU A 16 2.62 13.18 20.41
N THR A 17 2.00 14.09 21.16
CA THR A 17 1.15 13.74 22.30
C THR A 17 0.03 12.80 21.85
N PHE A 18 -0.60 13.07 20.71
CA PHE A 18 -1.65 12.21 20.17
C PHE A 18 -1.11 10.83 19.76
N ALA A 19 0.06 10.75 19.12
CA ALA A 19 0.73 9.48 18.81
C ALA A 19 1.01 8.67 20.09
N ASP A 20 1.48 9.31 21.16
CA ASP A 20 1.70 8.69 22.47
C ASP A 20 0.40 8.15 23.11
N ARG A 21 -0.71 8.89 22.98
CA ARG A 21 -2.04 8.40 23.44
C ARG A 21 -2.43 7.14 22.68
N TRP A 22 -2.24 7.12 21.36
CA TRP A 22 -2.47 5.94 20.54
C TRP A 22 -1.54 4.77 20.88
N GLY A 23 -0.32 5.05 21.35
CA GLY A 23 0.56 4.03 21.92
C GLY A 23 -0.05 3.29 23.11
N ARG A 24 -0.85 3.97 23.94
CA ARG A 24 -1.57 3.34 25.05
C ARG A 24 -2.73 2.48 24.57
N VAL A 25 -3.48 2.96 23.58
CA VAL A 25 -4.60 2.20 22.97
C VAL A 25 -4.07 0.93 22.29
N HIS A 26 -2.98 1.03 21.52
CA HIS A 26 -2.28 -0.11 20.94
C HIS A 26 -1.94 -1.17 21.99
N LYS A 27 -1.40 -0.74 23.14
CA LYS A 27 -1.05 -1.66 24.23
C LYS A 27 -2.27 -2.41 24.77
N GLN A 28 -3.40 -1.72 24.96
CA GLN A 28 -4.64 -2.35 25.42
C GLN A 28 -5.21 -3.34 24.40
N ILE A 29 -5.18 -3.01 23.10
CA ILE A 29 -5.61 -3.92 22.04
C ILE A 29 -4.72 -5.15 21.99
N LYS A 30 -3.40 -4.97 22.10
CA LYS A 30 -2.44 -6.06 22.14
C LYS A 30 -2.69 -6.99 23.33
N GLU A 31 -2.95 -6.45 24.52
CA GLU A 31 -3.29 -7.23 25.72
C GLU A 31 -4.60 -8.02 25.51
N ALA A 32 -5.64 -7.40 24.93
CA ALA A 32 -6.89 -8.07 24.62
C ALA A 32 -6.72 -9.18 23.57
N ARG A 33 -5.88 -8.95 22.55
CA ARG A 33 -5.52 -9.92 21.51
C ARG A 33 -4.83 -11.16 22.09
N GLU A 34 -3.81 -10.94 22.91
CA GLU A 34 -3.07 -12.01 23.58
C GLU A 34 -4.00 -12.81 24.50
N GLY A 35 -4.85 -12.12 25.29
CA GLY A 35 -5.85 -12.77 26.13
C GLY A 35 -6.86 -13.61 25.33
N PHE A 36 -7.44 -13.05 24.26
CA PHE A 36 -8.40 -13.79 23.42
C PHE A 36 -7.77 -15.01 22.75
N HIS A 37 -6.55 -14.88 22.23
CA HIS A 37 -5.83 -16.00 21.65
C HIS A 37 -5.55 -17.10 22.70
N ASP A 38 -4.97 -16.73 23.84
CA ASP A 38 -4.48 -17.68 24.83
C ASP A 38 -5.60 -18.37 25.63
N ASP A 39 -6.67 -17.64 25.93
CA ASP A 39 -7.77 -18.13 26.76
C ASP A 39 -8.94 -18.70 25.98
N VAL A 40 -9.15 -18.28 24.74
CA VAL A 40 -10.28 -18.74 23.91
C VAL A 40 -9.78 -19.60 22.77
N VAL A 41 -9.08 -19.02 21.80
CA VAL A 41 -8.74 -19.70 20.53
C VAL A 41 -7.89 -20.95 20.78
N ARG A 42 -6.75 -20.78 21.46
CA ARG A 42 -5.83 -21.88 21.76
C ARG A 42 -6.51 -23.01 22.54
N LYS A 43 -7.38 -22.69 23.51
CA LYS A 43 -8.11 -23.70 24.29
C LYS A 43 -9.20 -24.40 23.47
N LEU A 44 -9.87 -23.68 22.57
CA LEU A 44 -10.85 -24.27 21.64
C LEU A 44 -10.19 -25.23 20.65
N HIS A 45 -8.98 -24.91 20.19
CA HIS A 45 -8.19 -25.77 19.30
C HIS A 45 -7.45 -26.90 20.01
N ALA A 46 -7.35 -26.88 21.35
CA ALA A 46 -6.76 -27.96 22.16
C ALA A 46 -7.63 -29.24 22.24
N ASP A 47 -8.56 -29.40 21.31
CA ASP A 47 -9.23 -30.67 21.00
C ASP A 47 -10.27 -31.16 22.04
N HIS A 48 -10.71 -30.27 22.94
CA HIS A 48 -11.68 -30.56 24.00
C HIS A 48 -13.15 -30.43 23.56
N TRP A 49 -13.44 -29.78 22.43
CA TRP A 49 -14.80 -29.59 21.92
C TRP A 49 -14.93 -30.13 20.49
N ARG A 50 -15.32 -31.41 20.39
CA ARG A 50 -15.46 -32.12 19.10
C ARG A 50 -16.92 -32.20 18.65
N GLY A 51 -17.15 -32.00 17.35
CA GLY A 51 -18.48 -32.00 16.71
C GLY A 51 -18.68 -30.81 15.76
N GLU A 52 -19.75 -30.83 14.95
CA GLU A 52 -20.01 -29.79 13.94
C GLU A 52 -20.18 -28.38 14.54
N GLY A 53 -20.82 -28.28 15.72
CA GLY A 53 -20.92 -27.03 16.46
C GLY A 53 -19.57 -26.53 16.98
N GLY A 54 -18.69 -27.43 17.42
CA GLY A 54 -17.32 -27.08 17.86
C GLY A 54 -16.48 -26.53 16.71
N ARG A 55 -16.55 -27.16 15.53
CA ARG A 55 -15.88 -26.67 14.31
C ARG A 55 -16.37 -25.28 13.90
N LYS A 56 -17.69 -25.04 13.90
CA LYS A 56 -18.26 -23.71 13.58
C LYS A 56 -17.84 -22.65 14.60
N ALA A 57 -17.72 -23.02 15.87
CA ALA A 57 -17.24 -22.12 16.92
C ALA A 57 -15.74 -21.79 16.75
N GLN A 58 -14.90 -22.77 16.40
CA GLN A 58 -13.48 -22.55 16.06
C GLN A 58 -13.35 -21.58 14.88
N GLU A 59 -14.04 -21.84 13.77
CA GLU A 59 -14.03 -20.99 12.58
C GLU A 59 -14.52 -19.55 12.85
N TYR A 60 -15.48 -19.39 13.77
CA TYR A 60 -15.94 -18.07 14.17
C TYR A 60 -14.92 -17.35 15.07
N CYS A 61 -14.30 -18.06 16.02
CA CYS A 61 -13.28 -17.49 16.88
C CYS A 61 -12.00 -17.11 16.11
N ASP A 62 -11.61 -17.91 15.11
CA ASP A 62 -10.48 -17.62 14.23
C ASP A 62 -10.73 -16.34 13.40
N ARG A 63 -11.97 -16.13 12.95
CA ARG A 63 -12.38 -14.87 12.30
C ARG A 63 -12.30 -13.68 13.25
N ILE A 64 -12.76 -13.83 14.49
CA ILE A 64 -12.64 -12.77 15.50
C ILE A 64 -11.18 -12.45 15.78
N GLN A 65 -10.32 -13.46 15.95
CA GLN A 65 -8.88 -13.24 16.17
C GLN A 65 -8.26 -12.49 14.99
N THR A 66 -8.61 -12.86 13.75
CA THR A 66 -8.15 -12.15 12.55
C THR A 66 -8.56 -10.68 12.57
N GLY A 67 -9.78 -10.37 13.02
CA GLY A 67 -10.26 -8.99 13.19
C GLY A 67 -9.49 -8.20 14.26
N ILE A 68 -9.20 -8.81 15.40
CA ILE A 68 -8.42 -8.17 16.48
C ILE A 68 -6.96 -7.96 16.06
N ASP A 69 -6.35 -8.92 15.35
CA ASP A 69 -5.00 -8.82 14.80
C ASP A 69 -4.88 -7.65 13.81
N ALA A 70 -5.94 -7.39 13.05
CA ALA A 70 -6.03 -6.26 12.13
C ALA A 70 -6.05 -4.93 12.86
N LEU A 71 -6.94 -4.83 13.86
CA LEU A 71 -7.08 -3.63 14.66
C LEU A 71 -5.75 -3.28 15.37
N ASP A 72 -5.03 -4.30 15.88
CA ASP A 72 -3.68 -4.13 16.44
C ASP A 72 -2.72 -3.53 15.40
N ALA A 73 -2.74 -4.04 14.16
CA ALA A 73 -1.88 -3.58 13.08
C ALA A 73 -2.22 -2.17 12.58
N GLU A 74 -3.51 -1.83 12.46
CA GLU A 74 -3.98 -0.49 12.08
C GLU A 74 -3.54 0.55 13.11
N VAL A 75 -3.82 0.28 14.39
CA VAL A 75 -3.49 1.18 15.49
C VAL A 75 -1.98 1.36 15.63
N LYS A 76 -1.20 0.29 15.42
CA LYS A 76 0.26 0.36 15.37
C LYS A 76 0.76 1.21 14.19
N SER A 77 0.14 1.07 13.02
CA SER A 77 0.52 1.78 11.80
C SER A 77 0.20 3.27 11.91
N LEU A 78 -0.96 3.61 12.46
CA LEU A 78 -1.35 4.98 12.77
C LEU A 78 -0.35 5.66 13.71
N ARG A 79 -0.03 4.98 14.82
CA ARG A 79 0.92 5.51 15.80
C ARG A 79 2.23 5.83 15.11
N ARG A 80 2.77 4.87 14.34
CA ARG A 80 4.03 5.02 13.64
C ARG A 80 3.98 6.14 12.59
N PHE A 81 2.88 6.23 11.85
CA PHE A 81 2.68 7.26 10.83
C PHE A 81 2.73 8.66 11.46
N LEU A 82 1.96 8.89 12.52
CA LEU A 82 1.90 10.19 13.16
C LEU A 82 3.19 10.55 13.89
N ASP A 83 3.86 9.56 14.45
CA ASP A 83 5.21 9.70 15.02
C ASP A 83 6.22 10.12 13.94
N GLU A 84 6.21 9.46 12.77
CA GLU A 84 7.11 9.79 11.64
C GLU A 84 6.82 11.16 10.98
N GLU A 85 5.55 11.56 10.87
CA GLU A 85 5.19 12.87 10.30
C GLU A 85 5.41 14.03 11.29
N ALA A 86 5.30 13.77 12.60
CA ALA A 86 5.57 14.76 13.63
C ALA A 86 7.08 14.96 13.88
N ASP A 87 7.87 13.87 13.97
CA ASP A 87 9.26 13.86 14.43
C ASP A 87 10.27 14.46 13.41
N GLY A 88 11.09 15.38 13.91
CA GLY A 88 12.25 15.99 13.25
C GLY A 88 13.45 15.09 12.92
N THR A 89 13.37 13.77 13.15
CA THR A 89 14.50 12.85 12.92
C THR A 89 14.25 11.78 11.84
N LYS A 90 13.00 11.43 11.53
CA LYS A 90 12.64 10.39 10.54
C LYS A 90 11.39 10.75 9.74
N GLY A 91 11.54 11.62 8.75
CA GLY A 91 10.51 11.79 7.70
C GLY A 91 10.80 10.92 6.47
N ARG A 92 9.74 10.55 5.74
CA ARG A 92 9.86 10.02 4.36
C ARG A 92 9.74 11.18 3.36
N GLY A 93 10.49 11.12 2.25
CA GLY A 93 10.49 12.18 1.23
C GLY A 93 11.69 13.14 1.26
N GLY A 94 12.66 12.92 2.16
CA GLY A 94 13.92 13.69 2.18
C GLY A 94 13.94 14.90 3.12
N VAL A 95 12.94 15.05 4.01
CA VAL A 95 12.84 16.16 4.98
C VAL A 95 12.39 15.63 6.35
N LYS A 96 12.72 16.37 7.42
CA LYS A 96 12.55 16.01 8.85
C LYS A 96 11.13 16.30 9.39
N GLY A 97 10.07 15.80 8.74
CA GLY A 97 8.68 15.98 9.22
C GLY A 97 8.25 17.45 9.43
N PHE A 98 7.14 17.66 10.14
CA PHE A 98 6.62 19.01 10.44
C PHE A 98 7.51 19.81 11.40
N GLU A 99 8.16 19.15 12.37
CA GLU A 99 9.12 19.80 13.27
C GLU A 99 10.29 20.43 12.50
N GLY A 100 10.84 19.69 11.54
CA GLY A 100 11.93 20.17 10.69
C GLY A 100 11.53 21.38 9.84
N LEU A 101 10.36 21.31 9.21
CA LEU A 101 9.82 22.43 8.41
C LEU A 101 9.54 23.66 9.27
N GLN A 102 9.01 23.48 10.48
CA GLN A 102 8.79 24.59 11.41
C GLN A 102 10.12 25.22 11.85
N ASN A 103 11.15 24.42 12.15
CA ASN A 103 12.47 24.92 12.51
C ASN A 103 13.12 25.69 11.35
N GLU A 104 12.99 25.21 10.12
CA GLU A 104 13.47 25.91 8.93
C GLU A 104 12.73 27.24 8.71
N ALA A 105 11.40 27.25 8.85
CA ALA A 105 10.60 28.47 8.79
C ALA A 105 11.02 29.50 9.86
N ARG A 106 11.28 29.07 11.11
CA ARG A 106 11.80 29.93 12.17
C ARG A 106 13.17 30.51 11.81
N SER A 107 14.07 29.70 11.25
CA SER A 107 15.39 30.16 10.79
C SER A 107 15.27 31.20 9.68
N LEU A 108 14.38 30.97 8.70
CA LEU A 108 14.11 31.92 7.61
C LEU A 108 13.55 33.24 8.13
N GLN A 109 12.65 33.18 9.10
CA GLN A 109 12.08 34.38 9.73
C GLN A 109 13.16 35.20 10.45
N GLN A 110 14.07 34.55 11.17
CA GLN A 110 15.19 35.22 11.85
C GLN A 110 16.18 35.84 10.86
N GLU A 111 16.51 35.12 9.78
CA GLU A 111 17.39 35.60 8.72
C GLU A 111 16.78 36.84 8.02
N ALA A 112 15.50 36.77 7.62
CA ALA A 112 14.77 37.89 7.04
C ALA A 112 14.77 39.11 7.97
N PHE A 113 14.47 38.91 9.27
CA PHE A 113 14.48 39.98 10.25
C PHE A 113 15.86 40.64 10.40
N SER A 114 16.94 39.86 10.37
CA SER A 114 18.32 40.37 10.45
C SER A 114 18.70 41.27 9.27
N HIS A 115 18.04 41.09 8.12
CA HIS A 115 18.21 41.91 6.92
C HIS A 115 17.14 43.01 6.79
N GLY A 116 16.30 43.24 7.80
CA GLY A 116 15.22 44.23 7.76
C GLY A 116 14.09 43.86 6.79
N MET A 117 13.93 42.57 6.51
CA MET A 117 12.93 42.00 5.61
C MET A 117 11.84 41.28 6.40
N THR A 118 10.67 41.11 5.80
CA THR A 118 9.54 40.37 6.36
C THR A 118 9.05 39.34 5.35
N ILE A 119 8.78 38.12 5.82
CA ILE A 119 8.20 37.05 5.00
C ILE A 119 6.68 37.09 5.19
N ASN A 120 5.93 37.18 4.10
CA ASN A 120 4.48 37.13 4.09
C ASN A 120 3.95 35.69 4.14
N ASP A 121 2.64 35.54 4.37
CA ASP A 121 1.97 34.24 4.48
C ASP A 121 2.12 33.34 3.25
N ASP A 122 2.27 33.92 2.06
CA ASP A 122 2.48 33.20 0.79
C ASP A 122 3.96 32.88 0.51
N GLY A 123 4.86 33.23 1.44
CA GLY A 123 6.31 33.07 1.32
C GLY A 123 7.00 34.17 0.53
N SER A 124 6.29 35.20 0.06
CA SER A 124 6.91 36.38 -0.57
C SER A 124 7.67 37.22 0.45
N VAL A 125 8.78 37.85 0.03
CA VAL A 125 9.62 38.67 0.93
C VAL A 125 9.39 40.15 0.66
N GLN A 126 8.89 40.85 1.67
CA GLN A 126 8.78 42.30 1.69
C GLN A 126 10.04 42.93 2.28
N TYR A 127 10.60 43.91 1.60
CA TYR A 127 11.77 44.65 2.08
C TYR A 127 11.70 46.11 1.64
N SER A 128 12.31 47.00 2.43
CA SER A 128 12.50 48.40 2.10
C SER A 128 13.97 48.78 2.25
N VAL A 129 14.61 49.17 1.16
CA VAL A 129 16.01 49.60 1.16
C VAL A 129 16.05 51.12 1.35
N MET A 130 16.57 51.59 2.48
CA MET A 130 16.96 53.00 2.64
C MET A 130 18.39 53.16 2.16
N TYR A 131 18.61 53.95 1.11
CA TYR A 131 19.93 54.26 0.57
C TYR A 131 20.01 55.73 0.14
N ASP A 132 21.21 56.29 0.12
CA ASP A 132 21.49 57.61 -0.45
C ASP A 132 21.65 57.47 -1.98
N PRO A 133 20.79 58.09 -2.82
CA PRO A 133 20.89 58.00 -4.27
C PRO A 133 22.20 58.56 -4.85
N GLY A 134 22.94 59.39 -4.10
CA GLY A 134 24.24 59.94 -4.49
C GLY A 134 25.44 59.08 -4.08
N SER A 135 25.22 57.99 -3.34
CA SER A 135 26.26 57.07 -2.90
C SER A 135 26.81 56.25 -4.09
N PRO A 136 28.15 56.10 -4.22
CA PRO A 136 28.76 55.19 -5.19
C PRO A 136 28.27 53.74 -5.05
N ASP A 137 27.86 53.34 -3.83
CA ASP A 137 27.53 51.97 -3.47
C ASP A 137 26.00 51.71 -3.51
N ALA A 138 25.20 52.71 -3.89
CA ALA A 138 23.73 52.63 -3.90
C ALA A 138 23.20 51.45 -4.72
N GLN A 139 23.79 51.20 -5.89
CA GLN A 139 23.39 50.12 -6.78
C GLN A 139 23.77 48.74 -6.21
N GLU A 140 24.91 48.64 -5.54
CA GLU A 140 25.39 47.40 -4.92
C GLU A 140 24.50 47.00 -3.73
N ILE A 141 24.11 47.96 -2.88
CA ILE A 141 23.19 47.75 -1.75
C ILE A 141 21.81 47.27 -2.23
N LEU A 142 21.32 47.83 -3.34
CA LEU A 142 20.05 47.42 -3.96
C LEU A 142 20.13 46.00 -4.54
N ASP A 143 21.21 45.70 -5.25
CA ASP A 143 21.40 44.38 -5.86
C ASP A 143 21.61 43.28 -4.80
N GLU A 144 22.34 43.58 -3.72
CA GLU A 144 22.53 42.67 -2.59
C GLU A 144 21.20 42.40 -1.87
N SER A 145 20.45 43.46 -1.52
CA SER A 145 19.13 43.33 -0.88
C SER A 145 18.17 42.50 -1.74
N LYS A 146 18.19 42.72 -3.06
CA LYS A 146 17.35 41.95 -4.01
C LYS A 146 17.77 40.48 -4.09
N ARG A 147 19.07 40.18 -4.09
CA ARG A 147 19.57 38.79 -4.10
C ARG A 147 19.16 38.06 -2.82
N THR A 148 19.33 38.69 -1.67
CA THR A 148 18.93 38.13 -0.37
C THR A 148 17.43 37.90 -0.31
N ALA A 149 16.61 38.88 -0.72
CA ALA A 149 15.17 38.73 -0.79
C ALA A 149 14.72 37.58 -1.71
N ASN A 150 15.30 37.47 -2.91
CA ASN A 150 14.99 36.38 -3.84
C ASN A 150 15.39 35.00 -3.30
N SER A 151 16.52 34.91 -2.58
CA SER A 151 16.97 33.66 -1.97
C SER A 151 16.04 33.23 -0.83
N LEU A 152 15.69 34.16 0.05
CA LEU A 152 14.74 33.94 1.15
C LEU A 152 13.37 33.53 0.61
N GLU A 153 12.86 34.21 -0.41
CA GLU A 153 11.57 33.91 -1.04
C GLU A 153 11.56 32.50 -1.65
N GLY A 154 12.62 32.12 -2.38
CA GLY A 154 12.74 30.79 -2.96
C GLY A 154 12.70 29.67 -1.91
N ARG A 155 13.44 29.86 -0.82
CA ARG A 155 13.48 28.90 0.30
C ARG A 155 12.15 28.86 1.07
N ALA A 156 11.54 30.01 1.34
CA ALA A 156 10.24 30.08 2.00
C ALA A 156 9.14 29.38 1.18
N LYS A 157 9.09 29.64 -0.13
CA LYS A 157 8.13 28.95 -1.03
C LYS A 157 8.36 27.44 -1.09
N GLN A 158 9.62 26.99 -1.06
CA GLN A 158 9.93 25.56 -1.02
C GLN A 158 9.41 24.91 0.28
N VAL A 159 9.67 25.53 1.43
CA VAL A 159 9.16 25.08 2.73
C VAL A 159 7.62 25.00 2.73
N LEU A 160 6.94 26.01 2.19
CA LEU A 160 5.47 26.03 2.10
C LEU A 160 4.90 24.96 1.15
N SER A 161 5.59 24.69 0.04
CA SER A 161 5.22 23.61 -0.86
C SER A 161 5.28 22.27 -0.13
N THR A 162 6.39 21.97 0.54
CA THR A 162 6.57 20.73 1.29
C THR A 162 5.59 20.63 2.47
N ALA A 163 5.34 21.73 3.20
CA ALA A 163 4.36 21.74 4.28
C ALA A 163 2.93 21.48 3.77
N THR A 164 2.57 22.03 2.61
CA THR A 164 1.28 21.77 1.97
C THR A 164 1.17 20.32 1.50
N GLU A 165 2.24 19.75 0.94
CA GLU A 165 2.30 18.34 0.56
C GLU A 165 2.12 17.42 1.78
N ASN A 166 2.78 17.73 2.90
CA ASN A 166 2.64 16.96 4.15
C ASN A 166 1.24 17.11 4.76
N ASP A 167 0.62 18.29 4.71
CA ASP A 167 -0.75 18.53 5.21
C ASP A 167 -1.78 17.72 4.42
N GLU A 168 -1.69 17.78 3.10
CA GLU A 168 -2.51 16.96 2.20
C GLU A 168 -2.25 15.46 2.46
N TRP A 169 -1.00 15.08 2.66
CA TRP A 169 -0.60 13.71 2.96
C TRP A 169 -1.19 13.20 4.28
N ILE A 170 -1.13 13.96 5.38
CA ILE A 170 -1.78 13.58 6.64
C ILE A 170 -3.28 13.42 6.45
N ALA A 171 -3.94 14.40 5.80
CA ALA A 171 -5.38 14.37 5.58
C ALA A 171 -5.84 13.17 4.75
N LEU A 172 -4.99 12.69 3.84
CA LEU A 172 -5.24 11.52 3.00
C LEU A 172 -4.89 10.21 3.71
N SER A 173 -3.70 10.12 4.30
CA SER A 173 -3.23 8.94 5.02
C SER A 173 -4.10 8.59 6.20
N LEU A 174 -4.61 9.58 6.94
CA LEU A 174 -5.59 9.32 8.01
C LEU A 174 -6.87 8.66 7.47
N LYS A 175 -7.35 9.05 6.28
CA LYS A 175 -8.52 8.40 5.65
C LYS A 175 -8.23 6.97 5.19
N VAL A 176 -6.99 6.69 4.79
CA VAL A 176 -6.54 5.36 4.36
C VAL A 176 -6.27 4.45 5.55
N ILE A 177 -5.62 4.97 6.60
CA ILE A 177 -5.28 4.24 7.83
C ILE A 177 -6.53 3.85 8.61
N PHE A 178 -7.55 4.70 8.66
CA PHE A 178 -8.80 4.41 9.36
C PHE A 178 -9.88 3.76 8.50
N GLY A 179 -9.77 3.81 7.17
CA GLY A 179 -10.91 3.56 6.29
C GLY A 179 -12.04 4.57 6.55
N THR A 180 -12.85 4.86 5.53
CA THR A 180 -14.16 5.47 5.82
C THR A 180 -15.04 4.42 6.52
N VAL A 181 -16.08 4.88 7.23
CA VAL A 181 -17.08 4.09 8.00
C VAL A 181 -17.74 2.93 7.21
N GLN A 182 -17.40 2.75 5.93
CA GLN A 182 -17.96 1.75 5.01
C GLN A 182 -16.96 0.67 4.54
N ASN A 183 -15.67 0.73 4.89
CA ASN A 183 -14.65 -0.10 4.22
C ASN A 183 -14.21 -1.36 4.98
N PHE A 184 -15.05 -1.90 5.85
CA PHE A 184 -14.84 -3.27 6.37
C PHE A 184 -15.13 -4.36 5.33
N GLU A 185 -15.50 -3.99 4.10
CA GLU A 185 -15.74 -4.92 2.98
C GLU A 185 -14.75 -4.63 1.85
N THR A 186 -13.81 -5.54 1.69
CA THR A 186 -12.53 -5.40 0.98
C THR A 186 -12.61 -5.54 -0.54
N GLU A 187 -13.80 -5.69 -1.13
CA GLU A 187 -13.96 -6.00 -2.57
C GLU A 187 -14.66 -4.87 -3.36
N ASP A 188 -15.14 -3.82 -2.69
CA ASP A 188 -16.03 -2.80 -3.28
C ASP A 188 -15.41 -1.39 -3.31
N ARG A 189 -14.08 -1.29 -3.51
CA ARG A 189 -13.41 0.00 -3.66
C ARG A 189 -13.94 0.75 -4.88
N LYS A 190 -14.66 1.85 -4.62
CA LYS A 190 -15.22 2.70 -5.67
C LYS A 190 -14.11 3.26 -6.55
N TYR A 191 -14.32 3.09 -7.85
CA TYR A 191 -13.46 3.62 -8.91
C TYR A 191 -13.76 5.10 -9.15
N ASP A 192 -12.72 5.91 -9.35
CA ASP A 192 -12.82 7.30 -9.79
C ASP A 192 -13.76 8.17 -8.94
N VAL A 193 -13.51 8.18 -7.63
CA VAL A 193 -14.28 8.95 -6.63
C VAL A 193 -13.47 10.09 -6.01
N PHE A 194 -12.18 10.19 -6.33
CA PHE A 194 -11.28 11.25 -5.87
C PHE A 194 -10.51 11.84 -7.05
N GLU A 195 -10.20 13.14 -6.97
CA GLU A 195 -9.31 13.77 -7.93
C GLU A 195 -7.85 13.32 -7.70
N PRO A 196 -7.10 12.97 -8.76
CA PRO A 196 -5.72 12.53 -8.64
C PRO A 196 -4.75 13.68 -8.29
N THR A 197 -3.93 13.46 -7.27
CA THR A 197 -2.86 14.38 -6.84
C THR A 197 -1.58 14.21 -7.68
N VAL A 198 -0.60 15.10 -7.47
CA VAL A 198 0.74 14.97 -8.08
C VAL A 198 1.43 13.68 -7.61
N LYS A 199 1.30 13.33 -6.33
CA LYS A 199 1.83 12.07 -5.79
C LYS A 199 1.20 10.87 -6.49
N ASP A 200 -0.12 10.86 -6.69
CA ASP A 200 -0.80 9.75 -7.38
C ASP A 200 -0.26 9.55 -8.81
N ARG A 201 0.03 10.65 -9.53
CA ARG A 201 0.67 10.60 -10.86
C ARG A 201 2.13 10.12 -10.79
N MET A 202 2.88 10.50 -9.75
CA MET A 202 4.24 9.99 -9.54
C MET A 202 4.24 8.49 -9.25
N VAL A 203 3.35 8.02 -8.38
CA VAL A 203 3.16 6.60 -8.04
C VAL A 203 2.77 5.82 -9.29
N ARG A 204 1.82 6.34 -10.10
CA ARG A 204 1.46 5.77 -11.40
C ARG A 204 2.68 5.62 -12.31
N ASN A 205 3.52 6.64 -12.40
CA ASN A 205 4.74 6.61 -13.23
C ASN A 205 5.80 5.64 -12.67
N GLN A 206 5.95 5.55 -11.36
CA GLN A 206 6.83 4.57 -10.72
C GLN A 206 6.37 3.14 -11.00
N LEU A 207 5.06 2.85 -10.88
CA LEU A 207 4.50 1.55 -11.23
C LEU A 207 4.68 1.25 -12.73
N ASN A 208 4.51 2.25 -13.60
CA ASN A 208 4.80 2.12 -15.04
C ASN A 208 6.28 1.73 -15.29
N ASN A 209 7.21 2.31 -14.55
CA ASN A 209 8.63 1.95 -14.63
C ASN A 209 8.89 0.51 -14.14
N VAL A 210 8.16 0.04 -13.12
CA VAL A 210 8.21 -1.37 -12.70
C VAL A 210 7.76 -2.28 -13.83
N GLY A 211 6.64 -1.96 -14.50
CA GLY A 211 6.17 -2.69 -15.68
C GLY A 211 7.20 -2.72 -16.82
N ALA A 212 7.84 -1.57 -17.10
CA ALA A 212 8.88 -1.47 -18.12
C ALA A 212 10.13 -2.30 -17.78
N LEU A 213 10.59 -2.28 -16.53
CA LEU A 213 11.73 -3.08 -16.07
C LEU A 213 11.40 -4.58 -16.07
N ALA A 214 10.18 -4.95 -15.69
CA ALA A 214 9.71 -6.34 -15.80
C ALA A 214 9.75 -6.81 -17.26
N ASN A 215 9.24 -6.00 -18.19
CA ASN A 215 9.30 -6.31 -19.62
C ASN A 215 10.75 -6.46 -20.12
N ALA A 216 11.65 -5.56 -19.72
CA ALA A 216 13.07 -5.63 -20.07
C ALA A 216 13.78 -6.89 -19.54
N ARG A 217 13.31 -7.42 -18.40
CA ARG A 217 13.78 -8.68 -17.82
C ARG A 217 13.16 -9.92 -18.50
N GLY A 218 12.17 -9.73 -19.38
CA GLY A 218 11.41 -10.82 -20.01
C GLY A 218 10.22 -11.30 -19.18
N TRP A 219 9.86 -10.60 -18.10
CA TRP A 219 8.72 -10.89 -17.24
C TRP A 219 7.43 -10.31 -17.85
N LYS A 220 6.96 -11.00 -18.89
CA LYS A 220 5.82 -10.55 -19.70
C LYS A 220 4.52 -10.55 -18.92
N THR A 221 4.33 -11.49 -17.99
CA THR A 221 3.10 -11.59 -17.20
C THR A 221 2.98 -10.40 -16.26
N THR A 222 4.03 -10.12 -15.48
CA THR A 222 4.09 -8.96 -14.58
C THR A 222 3.88 -7.67 -15.37
N ALA A 223 4.63 -7.49 -16.46
CA ALA A 223 4.53 -6.29 -17.28
C ALA A 223 3.11 -6.10 -17.85
N GLY A 224 2.50 -7.16 -18.38
CA GLY A 224 1.16 -7.12 -18.96
C GLY A 224 0.07 -6.79 -17.94
N LEU A 225 0.11 -7.41 -16.76
CA LEU A 225 -0.88 -7.17 -15.71
C LEU A 225 -0.74 -5.77 -15.11
N VAL A 226 0.49 -5.31 -14.88
CA VAL A 226 0.77 -3.95 -14.41
C VAL A 226 0.30 -2.91 -15.44
N GLN A 227 0.58 -3.13 -16.72
CA GLN A 227 0.13 -2.23 -17.78
C GLN A 227 -1.40 -2.18 -17.84
N HIS A 228 -2.06 -3.35 -17.80
CA HIS A 228 -3.52 -3.41 -17.85
C HIS A 228 -4.19 -2.71 -16.66
N TYR A 229 -3.59 -2.81 -15.47
CA TYR A 229 -4.01 -2.04 -14.30
C TYR A 229 -3.96 -0.53 -14.58
N LEU A 230 -2.82 -0.06 -15.10
CA LEU A 230 -2.53 1.35 -15.38
C LEU A 230 -3.29 1.93 -16.58
N ASP A 231 -3.79 1.07 -17.47
CA ASP A 231 -4.67 1.46 -18.59
C ASP A 231 -6.08 1.83 -18.11
N GLY A 232 -6.44 1.46 -16.88
CA GLY A 232 -7.69 1.89 -16.23
C GLY A 232 -8.96 1.25 -16.81
N SER A 233 -8.85 0.24 -17.68
CA SER A 233 -10.01 -0.33 -18.36
C SER A 233 -10.93 -1.11 -17.42
N GLY A 234 -10.38 -1.75 -16.39
CA GLY A 234 -11.11 -2.65 -15.48
C GLY A 234 -11.64 -3.91 -16.14
N LYS A 235 -11.31 -4.16 -17.43
CA LYS A 235 -11.79 -5.34 -18.15
C LYS A 235 -11.14 -6.59 -17.56
N PRO A 236 -11.87 -7.71 -17.46
CA PRO A 236 -11.24 -8.95 -17.03
C PRO A 236 -10.09 -9.37 -17.95
N VAL A 237 -9.03 -9.92 -17.38
CA VAL A 237 -7.88 -10.48 -18.10
C VAL A 237 -7.99 -12.01 -18.04
N GLU A 238 -7.84 -12.65 -19.19
CA GLU A 238 -7.76 -14.10 -19.28
C GLU A 238 -6.31 -14.57 -19.19
N VAL A 239 -6.06 -15.56 -18.34
CA VAL A 239 -4.77 -16.25 -18.19
C VAL A 239 -4.92 -17.72 -18.57
N GLU A 240 -3.81 -18.34 -18.97
CA GLU A 240 -3.77 -19.74 -19.41
C GLU A 240 -3.32 -20.66 -18.27
N PRO A 241 -4.20 -21.42 -17.60
CA PRO A 241 -3.81 -22.22 -16.44
C PRO A 241 -2.81 -23.31 -16.79
N GLN A 242 -2.82 -23.81 -18.03
CA GLN A 242 -1.83 -24.77 -18.50
C GLN A 242 -0.41 -24.18 -18.53
N GLN A 243 -0.27 -22.92 -18.96
CA GLN A 243 0.99 -22.20 -18.87
C GLN A 243 1.38 -21.97 -17.42
N MET A 244 0.42 -21.55 -16.59
CA MET A 244 0.63 -21.32 -15.16
C MET A 244 1.18 -22.56 -14.44
N LEU A 245 0.62 -23.75 -14.71
CA LEU A 245 1.10 -25.03 -14.17
C LEU A 245 2.54 -25.33 -14.61
N ASN A 246 2.88 -25.04 -15.87
CA ASN A 246 4.22 -25.25 -16.41
C ASN A 246 5.25 -24.27 -15.83
N ASP A 247 4.86 -23.01 -15.64
CA ASP A 247 5.75 -21.93 -15.21
C ASP A 247 5.89 -21.86 -13.68
N MET A 248 4.96 -22.48 -12.92
CA MET A 248 4.94 -22.47 -11.46
C MET A 248 4.90 -23.90 -10.88
N PRO A 249 6.07 -24.52 -10.63
CA PRO A 249 6.15 -25.86 -10.03
C PRO A 249 5.37 -26.00 -8.71
N GLN A 250 5.32 -24.94 -7.88
CA GLN A 250 4.48 -24.93 -6.69
C GLN A 250 2.99 -25.14 -7.00
N PHE A 251 2.46 -24.50 -8.04
CA PHE A 251 1.06 -24.66 -8.44
C PHE A 251 0.78 -26.10 -8.89
N GLN A 252 1.68 -26.69 -9.69
CA GLN A 252 1.56 -28.11 -10.07
C GLN A 252 1.54 -29.02 -8.85
N ARG A 253 2.43 -28.81 -7.86
CA ARG A 253 2.46 -29.61 -6.62
C ARG A 253 1.16 -29.48 -5.82
N ASP A 254 0.55 -28.30 -5.78
CA ASP A 254 -0.69 -28.10 -5.06
C ASP A 254 -1.88 -28.73 -5.80
N LEU A 255 -1.91 -28.64 -7.12
CA LEU A 255 -2.86 -29.39 -7.95
C LEU A 255 -2.74 -30.90 -7.71
N ASP A 256 -1.51 -31.46 -7.76
CA ASP A 256 -1.29 -32.89 -7.55
C ASP A 256 -1.79 -33.34 -6.17
N LYS A 257 -1.59 -32.52 -5.12
CA LYS A 257 -2.15 -32.78 -3.78
C LYS A 257 -3.67 -32.75 -3.78
N THR A 258 -4.31 -31.81 -4.49
CA THR A 258 -5.77 -31.76 -4.63
C THR A 258 -6.27 -33.03 -5.32
N MET A 259 -5.61 -33.44 -6.41
CA MET A 259 -5.99 -34.65 -7.14
C MET A 259 -5.88 -35.91 -6.28
N ALA A 260 -4.79 -36.07 -5.53
CA ALA A 260 -4.58 -37.25 -4.68
C ALA A 260 -5.45 -37.26 -3.41
N ASN A 261 -5.58 -36.11 -2.73
CA ASN A 261 -6.17 -36.07 -1.39
C ASN A 261 -7.67 -35.79 -1.37
N ASP A 262 -8.19 -35.13 -2.41
CA ASP A 262 -9.61 -34.83 -2.56
C ASP A 262 -10.21 -35.71 -3.68
N VAL A 263 -9.84 -35.46 -4.94
CA VAL A 263 -10.48 -36.09 -6.11
C VAL A 263 -10.35 -37.62 -6.09
N GLY A 264 -9.18 -38.16 -5.75
CA GLY A 264 -8.94 -39.60 -5.67
C GLY A 264 -9.84 -40.34 -4.69
N LYS A 265 -10.33 -39.64 -3.65
CA LYS A 265 -11.24 -40.22 -2.64
C LYS A 265 -12.71 -40.07 -2.99
N ARG A 266 -13.04 -39.37 -4.08
CA ARG A 266 -14.42 -39.16 -4.52
C ARG A 266 -14.96 -40.41 -5.24
N PRO A 267 -16.27 -40.68 -5.15
CA PRO A 267 -16.92 -41.69 -5.97
C PRO A 267 -16.83 -41.31 -7.46
N ASP A 268 -17.08 -42.28 -8.32
CA ASP A 268 -17.15 -42.05 -9.77
C ASP A 268 -18.30 -41.09 -10.14
N GLY A 269 -18.11 -40.38 -11.24
CA GLY A 269 -19.04 -39.37 -11.76
C GLY A 269 -18.45 -37.95 -11.79
N PRO A 270 -19.28 -36.94 -12.09
CA PRO A 270 -18.85 -35.56 -12.20
C PRO A 270 -18.47 -34.99 -10.83
N PHE A 271 -17.44 -34.13 -10.81
CA PHE A 271 -17.01 -33.44 -9.61
C PHE A 271 -16.63 -31.99 -9.90
N THR A 272 -16.69 -31.19 -8.84
CA THR A 272 -16.08 -29.86 -8.76
C THR A 272 -15.48 -29.74 -7.37
N THR A 273 -14.23 -29.31 -7.29
CA THR A 273 -13.60 -28.99 -6.01
C THR A 273 -14.00 -27.59 -5.57
N GLU A 274 -13.93 -27.33 -4.27
CA GLU A 274 -13.96 -25.97 -3.77
C GLU A 274 -12.77 -25.16 -4.32
N TRP A 275 -12.90 -23.84 -4.29
CA TRP A 275 -11.79 -22.95 -4.60
C TRP A 275 -10.69 -23.09 -3.55
N GLN A 276 -9.47 -23.36 -4.01
CA GLN A 276 -8.28 -23.49 -3.17
C GLN A 276 -7.33 -22.35 -3.48
N SER A 277 -6.64 -21.86 -2.45
CA SER A 277 -5.63 -20.81 -2.62
C SER A 277 -4.26 -21.43 -2.89
N THR A 278 -3.51 -20.83 -3.81
CA THR A 278 -2.11 -21.18 -4.09
C THR A 278 -1.31 -19.91 -4.40
N ALA A 279 0.01 -20.04 -4.39
CA ALA A 279 0.92 -18.96 -4.69
C ALA A 279 2.14 -19.47 -5.46
N PRO A 280 2.69 -18.68 -6.40
CA PRO A 280 3.99 -18.96 -6.99
C PRO A 280 5.07 -18.94 -5.91
N ASN A 281 6.07 -19.81 -6.02
CA ASN A 281 7.22 -19.80 -5.13
C ASN A 281 8.43 -19.16 -5.84
N PRO A 282 8.92 -17.98 -5.42
CA PRO A 282 10.05 -17.31 -6.07
C PRO A 282 11.32 -18.17 -6.18
N LYS A 283 11.46 -19.20 -5.35
CA LYS A 283 12.60 -20.13 -5.37
C LYS A 283 12.52 -21.17 -6.49
N ASP A 284 11.38 -21.31 -7.16
CA ASP A 284 11.16 -22.29 -8.23
C ASP A 284 11.63 -21.80 -9.62
N GLY A 285 12.28 -20.63 -9.69
CA GLY A 285 12.93 -20.11 -10.88
C GLY A 285 12.33 -18.81 -11.42
N ASP A 286 12.97 -18.25 -12.44
CA ASP A 286 12.68 -16.89 -12.93
C ASP A 286 11.25 -16.74 -13.48
N LYS A 287 10.69 -17.78 -14.10
CA LYS A 287 9.29 -17.80 -14.54
C LYS A 287 8.30 -17.79 -13.37
N SER A 288 8.57 -18.56 -12.32
CA SER A 288 7.72 -18.53 -11.13
C SER A 288 7.82 -17.19 -10.42
N MET A 289 8.99 -16.54 -10.49
CA MET A 289 9.19 -15.19 -9.99
C MET A 289 8.41 -14.12 -10.79
N ASP A 290 8.30 -14.26 -12.12
CA ASP A 290 7.39 -13.42 -12.93
C ASP A 290 5.94 -13.55 -12.41
N TRP A 291 5.43 -14.78 -12.24
CA TRP A 291 4.09 -14.98 -11.69
C TRP A 291 3.94 -14.46 -10.25
N TYR A 292 4.99 -14.54 -9.43
CA TYR A 292 4.99 -14.00 -8.07
C TYR A 292 4.80 -12.49 -8.05
N TYR A 293 5.53 -11.74 -8.89
CA TYR A 293 5.37 -10.30 -9.00
C TYR A 293 4.10 -9.89 -9.74
N GLY A 294 3.62 -10.71 -10.67
CA GLY A 294 2.37 -10.49 -11.39
C GLY A 294 1.13 -10.70 -10.52
N LEU A 295 0.96 -11.89 -9.93
CA LEU A 295 -0.27 -12.27 -9.22
C LEU A 295 -0.10 -12.43 -7.71
N ASN A 296 1.10 -12.68 -7.18
CA ASN A 296 1.39 -13.01 -5.77
C ASN A 296 0.68 -14.28 -5.23
N HIS A 297 -0.65 -14.34 -5.25
CA HIS A 297 -1.46 -15.52 -4.98
C HIS A 297 -2.74 -15.48 -5.83
N PHE A 298 -3.37 -16.64 -6.03
CA PHE A 298 -4.62 -16.77 -6.77
C PHE A 298 -5.39 -18.00 -6.28
N GLN A 299 -6.64 -18.12 -6.72
CA GLN A 299 -7.46 -19.29 -6.43
C GLN A 299 -7.57 -20.19 -7.67
N TYR A 300 -7.66 -21.49 -7.43
CA TYR A 300 -7.94 -22.48 -8.47
C TYR A 300 -8.97 -23.49 -8.00
N ARG A 301 -9.64 -24.13 -8.95
CA ARG A 301 -10.44 -25.33 -8.71
C ARG A 301 -10.30 -26.30 -9.87
N THR A 302 -10.69 -27.54 -9.62
CA THR A 302 -10.74 -28.59 -10.63
C THR A 302 -12.18 -28.99 -10.88
N VAL A 303 -12.53 -29.15 -12.14
CA VAL A 303 -13.85 -29.58 -12.59
C VAL A 303 -13.64 -30.73 -13.58
N GLY A 304 -14.39 -31.80 -13.42
CA GLY A 304 -14.15 -32.98 -14.26
C GLY A 304 -15.05 -34.16 -13.95
N GLU A 305 -14.64 -35.32 -14.43
CA GLU A 305 -15.31 -36.61 -14.24
C GLU A 305 -14.28 -37.69 -13.86
N LYS A 306 -14.66 -38.53 -12.91
CA LYS A 306 -13.85 -39.65 -12.41
C LYS A 306 -14.49 -41.00 -12.79
N HIS A 307 -13.68 -41.91 -13.31
CA HIS A 307 -14.04 -43.29 -13.63
C HIS A 307 -12.98 -44.25 -13.11
N GLY A 308 -13.26 -44.92 -11.99
CA GLY A 308 -12.25 -45.66 -11.24
C GLY A 308 -11.09 -44.75 -10.85
N ASP A 309 -9.87 -45.13 -11.23
CA ASP A 309 -8.66 -44.34 -10.95
C ASP A 309 -8.39 -43.30 -12.05
N GLN A 310 -9.12 -43.32 -13.16
CA GLN A 310 -8.93 -42.34 -14.25
C GLN A 310 -9.77 -41.09 -14.03
N VAL A 311 -9.15 -39.93 -14.20
CA VAL A 311 -9.81 -38.64 -14.06
C VAL A 311 -9.57 -37.80 -15.30
N THR A 312 -10.66 -37.28 -15.87
CA THR A 312 -10.65 -36.27 -16.94
C THR A 312 -11.12 -34.96 -16.34
N TYR A 313 -10.33 -33.89 -16.45
CA TYR A 313 -10.62 -32.64 -15.75
C TYR A 313 -10.04 -31.42 -16.48
N HIS A 314 -10.51 -30.23 -16.13
CA HIS A 314 -9.84 -28.97 -16.43
C HIS A 314 -9.66 -28.17 -15.14
N VAL A 315 -8.71 -27.23 -15.18
CA VAL A 315 -8.35 -26.36 -14.06
C VAL A 315 -8.86 -24.97 -14.36
N GLU A 316 -9.66 -24.43 -13.46
CA GLU A 316 -10.12 -23.04 -13.52
C GLU A 316 -9.33 -22.23 -12.50
N VAL A 317 -9.00 -20.99 -12.85
CA VAL A 317 -8.31 -20.04 -11.96
C VAL A 317 -9.08 -18.74 -11.88
N GLN A 318 -9.03 -18.10 -10.72
CA GLN A 318 -9.58 -16.76 -10.52
C GLN A 318 -8.74 -15.95 -9.53
N LYS A 319 -8.73 -14.63 -9.72
CA LYS A 319 -8.15 -13.67 -8.79
C LYS A 319 -8.77 -12.29 -9.03
N ARG A 320 -9.11 -11.57 -7.95
CA ARG A 320 -9.28 -10.12 -8.02
C ARG A 320 -7.90 -9.46 -8.04
N TYR A 321 -7.56 -8.76 -9.11
CA TYR A 321 -6.33 -7.99 -9.23
C TYR A 321 -6.54 -6.61 -8.59
N ASP A 322 -6.11 -6.51 -7.34
CA ASP A 322 -6.22 -5.34 -6.49
C ASP A 322 -4.97 -5.23 -5.60
N TRP A 323 -4.64 -4.02 -5.17
CA TRP A 323 -3.50 -3.77 -4.28
C TRP A 323 -3.98 -3.61 -2.85
N GLY A 324 -3.25 -4.14 -1.86
CA GLY A 324 -3.70 -4.12 -0.48
C GLY A 324 -3.52 -2.77 0.22
N VAL A 325 -4.50 -2.36 1.02
CA VAL A 325 -4.27 -1.37 2.08
C VAL A 325 -4.13 -2.06 3.44
N PRO A 326 -3.44 -1.46 4.43
CA PRO A 326 -3.28 -2.05 5.77
C PRO A 326 -4.61 -2.46 6.44
N SER A 327 -5.69 -1.72 6.21
CA SER A 327 -7.05 -2.02 6.71
C SER A 327 -7.73 -3.22 6.04
N GLU A 328 -7.15 -3.75 4.95
CA GLU A 328 -7.61 -4.97 4.27
C GLU A 328 -6.79 -6.20 4.70
N HIS A 329 -6.06 -6.12 5.82
CA HIS A 329 -5.19 -7.20 6.34
C HIS A 329 -4.05 -7.61 5.38
N ARG A 330 -3.71 -6.76 4.40
CA ARG A 330 -2.66 -7.02 3.43
C ARG A 330 -1.40 -6.27 3.84
N ARG A 331 -0.33 -7.01 4.12
CA ARG A 331 0.95 -6.46 4.59
C ARG A 331 1.48 -5.40 3.61
N THR A 332 1.93 -4.26 4.15
CA THR A 332 2.82 -3.34 3.44
C THR A 332 4.04 -4.12 2.95
N GLN A 333 4.21 -4.30 1.65
CA GLN A 333 5.50 -4.74 1.11
C GLN A 333 6.47 -3.58 1.24
N THR A 334 7.24 -3.54 2.33
CA THR A 334 8.41 -2.67 2.44
C THR A 334 9.41 -3.13 1.39
N ALA A 335 9.47 -2.35 0.30
CA ALA A 335 10.18 -2.62 -0.95
C ALA A 335 9.55 -3.73 -1.81
N PHE A 336 9.49 -3.50 -3.12
CA PHE A 336 9.58 -4.60 -4.09
C PHE A 336 10.97 -5.23 -3.90
N GLY A 337 11.11 -6.09 -2.89
CA GLY A 337 12.33 -6.79 -2.53
C GLY A 337 12.72 -7.73 -3.67
N GLY A 338 13.52 -7.21 -4.60
CA GLY A 338 13.81 -7.80 -5.90
C GLY A 338 14.59 -6.83 -6.78
N PRO A 339 14.73 -7.08 -8.09
CA PRO A 339 15.59 -6.30 -8.98
C PRO A 339 15.17 -4.82 -9.13
N PHE A 340 13.99 -4.43 -8.65
CA PHE A 340 13.40 -3.12 -8.92
C PHE A 340 13.80 -2.01 -7.94
N LYS A 341 14.42 -2.29 -6.79
CA LYS A 341 14.93 -1.32 -5.78
C LYS A 341 14.06 -0.05 -5.64
N MET A 342 12.75 -0.19 -5.62
CA MET A 342 11.79 0.90 -5.48
C MET A 342 10.89 0.62 -4.28
N GLU A 343 10.74 1.61 -3.40
CA GLU A 343 9.78 1.56 -2.30
C GLU A 343 8.44 2.07 -2.83
N LEU A 344 7.53 1.15 -3.10
CA LEU A 344 6.14 1.44 -3.44
C LEU A 344 5.26 0.86 -2.35
N GLU A 345 4.48 1.72 -1.72
CA GLU A 345 3.51 1.30 -0.72
C GLU A 345 2.26 0.75 -1.41
N GLN A 346 1.79 -0.43 -1.00
CA GLN A 346 0.60 -1.02 -1.63
C GLN A 346 -0.65 -0.14 -1.50
N ALA A 347 -0.74 0.66 -0.43
CA ALA A 347 -1.82 1.62 -0.25
C ALA A 347 -1.78 2.76 -1.28
N ASP A 348 -0.59 3.23 -1.64
CA ASP A 348 -0.41 4.22 -2.71
C ASP A 348 -0.82 3.62 -4.07
N LEU A 349 -0.55 2.33 -4.31
CA LEU A 349 -0.98 1.63 -5.53
C LEU A 349 -2.49 1.43 -5.55
N ALA A 350 -3.09 1.01 -4.44
CA ALA A 350 -4.54 0.84 -4.30
C ALA A 350 -5.31 2.14 -4.57
N ARG A 351 -4.76 3.27 -4.13
CA ARG A 351 -5.34 4.60 -4.32
C ARG A 351 -5.53 4.96 -5.79
N LEU A 352 -4.67 4.46 -6.70
CA LEU A 352 -4.79 4.73 -8.13
C LEU A 352 -6.16 4.31 -8.69
N ASN A 353 -6.79 3.26 -8.14
CA ASN A 353 -8.16 2.86 -8.48
C ASN A 353 -9.20 3.93 -8.10
N SER A 354 -9.12 4.43 -6.88
CA SER A 354 -10.07 5.44 -6.39
C SER A 354 -9.87 6.83 -7.00
N THR A 355 -8.69 7.10 -7.58
CA THR A 355 -8.42 8.35 -8.32
C THR A 355 -8.56 8.23 -9.84
N GLY A 356 -9.03 7.08 -10.35
CA GLY A 356 -9.18 6.85 -11.79
C GLY A 356 -7.88 6.75 -12.59
N LEU A 357 -6.72 6.69 -11.93
CA LEU A 357 -5.40 6.60 -12.59
C LEU A 357 -4.99 5.17 -12.96
N ALA A 358 -5.67 4.20 -12.35
CA ALA A 358 -5.61 2.77 -12.64
C ALA A 358 -6.97 2.16 -12.28
N ARG A 359 -7.20 0.87 -12.57
CA ARG A 359 -8.48 0.23 -12.22
C ARG A 359 -8.30 -1.23 -11.82
N ASP A 360 -8.84 -1.59 -10.66
CA ASP A 360 -8.90 -2.98 -10.19
C ASP A 360 -9.72 -3.82 -11.19
N PHE A 361 -9.31 -5.07 -11.44
CA PHE A 361 -9.91 -5.93 -12.46
C PHE A 361 -9.88 -7.40 -12.05
N ASP A 362 -10.66 -8.24 -12.74
CA ASP A 362 -10.67 -9.68 -12.49
C ASP A 362 -9.71 -10.41 -13.43
N VAL A 363 -9.00 -11.38 -12.88
CA VAL A 363 -8.21 -12.35 -13.63
C VAL A 363 -8.93 -13.68 -13.56
N LYS A 364 -9.13 -14.33 -14.71
CA LYS A 364 -9.76 -15.64 -14.79
C LYS A 364 -9.08 -16.50 -15.85
N GLY A 365 -9.25 -17.81 -15.78
CA GLY A 365 -8.72 -18.71 -16.79
C GLY A 365 -9.29 -20.11 -16.66
N SER A 366 -9.27 -20.85 -17.76
CA SER A 366 -9.63 -22.27 -17.79
C SER A 366 -8.65 -23.02 -18.67
N SER A 367 -8.11 -24.13 -18.18
CA SER A 367 -7.22 -24.97 -18.99
C SER A 367 -8.02 -25.72 -20.06
N GLY A 368 -7.29 -26.25 -21.05
CA GLY A 368 -7.82 -27.36 -21.83
C GLY A 368 -8.09 -28.60 -20.96
N GLN A 369 -8.75 -29.59 -21.54
CA GLN A 369 -9.01 -30.87 -20.89
C GLN A 369 -7.71 -31.64 -20.65
N MET A 370 -7.54 -32.13 -19.44
CA MET A 370 -6.41 -32.91 -18.94
C MET A 370 -6.87 -34.30 -18.49
N ARG A 371 -5.93 -35.24 -18.39
CA ARG A 371 -6.18 -36.59 -17.88
C ARG A 371 -5.09 -36.99 -16.90
N THR A 372 -5.48 -37.67 -15.83
CA THR A 372 -4.55 -38.24 -14.85
C THR A 372 -5.09 -39.54 -14.25
N THR A 373 -4.24 -40.21 -13.48
CA THR A 373 -4.60 -41.33 -12.62
C THR A 373 -4.39 -40.90 -11.16
N VAL A 374 -5.38 -41.10 -10.30
CA VAL A 374 -5.40 -40.64 -8.89
C VAL A 374 -5.37 -41.75 -7.87
#